data_AF-A0A7G5FEN3-F1
#
_entry.id   AF-A0A7G5FEN3-F1
#
_cell.length_a   1.000
_cell.length_b   1.000
_cell.length_c   1.000
_cell.angle_alpha   90.00
_cell.angle_beta   90.00
_cell.angle_gamma   90.00
#
_symmetry.space_group_name_H-M   'P 1'
#
loop_
_entity.id
_entity.type
_entity.pdbx_description
1 polymer ?
#
loop_
_entity_poly.entity_id
_entity_poly.type
_entity_poly.pdbx_seq_one_letter_code
_entity_poly.pdbx_strand_id
1 'polypeptide(L)'
;MGVVGLLGLSGGFEAAEPAGMTKLSAVSASGQTVETTPYTVVVGQSRVVDGRIEVPLSITLNSSHPFRGSWDLSRAFQLKDSAGHPVFTRETDIFPVTVLTISPGVQTDIIASWPDSPGAKVLEINSLTWRKSSLDGSMQWLDATPVAKVQLR
;
A
#
# COMPACT_ATOMS: atom_id res chain seq x y z
N MET A 1 36.86 4.62 -44.31
CA MET A 1 35.62 5.40 -44.55
C MET A 1 34.45 4.44 -44.47
N GLY A 2 33.56 4.63 -43.51
CA GLY A 2 32.28 3.93 -43.40
C GLY A 2 31.37 4.83 -42.57
N VAL A 3 30.30 5.34 -43.17
CA VAL A 3 29.38 6.33 -42.60
C VAL A 3 27.99 5.71 -42.53
N VAL A 4 27.33 5.99 -41.40
CA VAL A 4 25.90 5.95 -41.05
C VAL A 4 25.27 4.62 -40.60
N GLY A 5 24.67 4.72 -39.41
CA GLY A 5 23.52 3.94 -38.98
C GLY A 5 23.01 4.38 -37.60
N LEU A 6 22.70 5.66 -37.42
CA LEU A 6 21.98 6.18 -36.24
C LEU A 6 20.47 6.11 -36.51
N LEU A 7 19.78 5.19 -35.85
CA LEU A 7 18.33 5.16 -35.62
C LEU A 7 18.19 4.52 -34.22
N GLY A 8 17.85 5.24 -33.15
CA GLY A 8 16.57 5.92 -33.00
C GLY A 8 15.63 5.00 -32.21
N LEU A 9 15.90 4.79 -30.92
CA LEU A 9 14.97 4.17 -29.97
C LEU A 9 14.82 5.11 -28.77
N SER A 10 14.17 6.25 -29.04
CA SER A 10 13.42 7.00 -28.05
C SER A 10 12.17 6.20 -27.70
N GLY A 11 12.33 5.15 -26.88
CA GLY A 11 11.25 4.41 -26.24
C GLY A 11 11.48 4.55 -24.74
N GLY A 12 10.62 5.31 -24.07
CA GLY A 12 10.72 5.52 -22.63
C GLY A 12 10.80 4.18 -21.90
N PHE A 13 11.69 4.11 -20.92
CA PHE A 13 11.66 3.04 -19.93
C PHE A 13 10.36 3.21 -19.12
N GLU A 14 9.23 2.75 -19.65
CA GLU A 14 8.17 2.28 -18.75
C GLU A 14 8.83 1.17 -17.94
N ALA A 15 9.05 1.43 -16.65
CA ALA A 15 9.53 0.42 -15.73
C ALA A 15 8.61 -0.79 -15.90
N ALA A 16 9.17 -1.91 -16.39
CA ALA A 16 8.43 -3.14 -16.55
C ALA A 16 7.79 -3.46 -15.20
N GLU A 17 6.47 -3.68 -15.21
CA GLU A 17 5.76 -4.02 -13.97
C GLU A 17 6.41 -5.26 -13.36
N PRO A 18 6.61 -5.27 -12.03
CA PRO A 18 7.30 -6.38 -11.38
C PRO A 18 6.55 -7.69 -11.68
N ALA A 19 7.32 -8.72 -12.06
CA ALA A 19 6.76 -10.04 -12.33
C ALA A 19 5.98 -10.53 -11.11
N GLY A 20 4.70 -10.85 -11.29
CA GLY A 20 3.79 -11.27 -10.21
C GLY A 20 2.89 -10.16 -9.64
N MET A 21 2.93 -8.93 -10.18
CA MET A 21 2.02 -7.87 -9.77
C MET A 21 0.56 -8.19 -10.11
N THR A 22 -0.31 -8.18 -9.11
CA THR A 22 -1.76 -8.40 -9.28
C THR A 22 -2.47 -7.06 -9.47
N LYS A 23 -3.16 -6.87 -10.60
CA LYS A 23 -4.02 -5.70 -10.84
C LYS A 23 -5.46 -6.02 -10.47
N LEU A 24 -6.02 -5.26 -9.52
CA LEU A 24 -7.41 -5.39 -9.08
C LEU A 24 -8.18 -4.13 -9.45
N SER A 25 -9.34 -4.32 -10.09
CA SER A 25 -10.26 -3.21 -10.40
C SER A 25 -11.21 -2.94 -9.24
N ALA A 26 -11.61 -1.68 -9.04
CA ALA A 26 -12.44 -1.23 -7.91
C ALA A 26 -13.74 -2.01 -7.68
N VAL A 27 -14.39 -2.46 -8.76
CA VAL A 27 -15.62 -3.28 -8.69
C VAL A 27 -15.33 -4.65 -8.07
N SER A 28 -14.15 -5.18 -8.36
CA SER A 28 -13.74 -6.52 -7.99
C SER A 28 -12.99 -6.53 -6.67
N ALA A 29 -12.29 -5.45 -6.31
CA ALA A 29 -11.41 -5.39 -5.16
C ALA A 29 -12.14 -5.39 -3.80
N SER A 30 -13.41 -4.98 -3.75
CA SER A 30 -14.19 -5.03 -2.51
C SER A 30 -14.37 -6.48 -2.06
N GLY A 31 -13.84 -6.80 -0.88
CA GLY A 31 -13.87 -8.15 -0.32
C GLY A 31 -12.83 -9.11 -0.92
N GLN A 32 -11.94 -8.64 -1.81
CA GLN A 32 -10.83 -9.46 -2.32
C GLN A 32 -9.68 -9.53 -1.31
N THR A 33 -9.26 -10.76 -1.05
CA THR A 33 -8.07 -11.06 -0.27
C THR A 33 -6.83 -10.92 -1.14
N VAL A 34 -5.89 -10.08 -0.69
CA VAL A 34 -4.56 -9.93 -1.25
C VAL A 34 -3.56 -10.59 -0.31
N GLU A 35 -2.91 -11.63 -0.78
CA GLU A 35 -1.80 -12.26 -0.08
C GLU A 35 -0.51 -11.49 -0.36
N THR A 36 0.20 -11.13 0.71
CA THR A 36 1.49 -10.46 0.64
C THR A 36 2.40 -11.00 1.75
N THR A 37 3.65 -10.57 1.75
CA THR A 37 4.59 -10.84 2.84
C THR A 37 4.89 -9.51 3.51
N PRO A 38 4.63 -9.31 4.81
CA PRO A 38 4.32 -10.30 5.85
C PRO A 38 2.83 -10.49 6.19
N TYR A 39 1.88 -10.00 5.40
CA TYR A 39 0.47 -9.92 5.80
C TYR A 39 -0.49 -10.40 4.71
N THR A 40 -1.72 -10.68 5.11
CA THR A 40 -2.85 -10.78 4.21
C THR A 40 -3.77 -9.60 4.46
N VAL A 41 -4.33 -9.01 3.41
CA VAL A 41 -5.27 -7.89 3.53
C VAL A 41 -6.51 -8.14 2.70
N VAL A 42 -7.68 -7.84 3.25
CA VAL A 42 -8.92 -7.71 2.49
C VAL A 42 -9.20 -6.23 2.31
N VAL A 43 -9.42 -5.81 1.07
CA VAL A 43 -9.69 -4.41 0.74
C VAL A 43 -11.20 -4.19 0.66
N GLY A 44 -11.71 -3.25 1.44
CA GLY A 44 -13.10 -2.83 1.40
C GLY A 44 -13.42 -1.90 0.24
N GLN A 45 -14.70 -1.55 0.09
CA GLN A 45 -15.09 -0.53 -0.88
C GLN A 45 -14.61 0.86 -0.41
N SER A 46 -13.92 1.59 -1.28
CA SER A 46 -13.52 2.97 -1.00
C SER A 46 -14.72 3.92 -0.94
N ARG A 47 -14.58 5.00 -0.18
CA ARG A 47 -15.54 6.09 -0.10
C ARG A 47 -14.82 7.43 0.07
N VAL A 48 -15.46 8.52 -0.35
CA VAL A 48 -14.96 9.88 -0.09
C VAL A 48 -15.76 10.48 1.07
N VAL A 49 -15.08 10.90 2.13
CA VAL A 49 -15.65 11.51 3.33
C VAL A 49 -14.83 12.74 3.69
N ASP A 50 -15.48 13.90 3.82
CA ASP A 50 -14.85 15.16 4.24
C ASP A 50 -13.56 15.53 3.48
N GLY A 51 -13.56 15.33 2.16
CA GLY A 51 -12.40 15.61 1.30
C GLY A 51 -11.24 14.64 1.48
N ARG A 52 -11.51 13.44 2.02
CA ARG A 52 -10.56 12.35 2.16
C ARG A 52 -11.08 11.12 1.45
N ILE A 53 -10.19 10.37 0.81
CA ILE A 53 -10.49 9.03 0.35
C ILE A 53 -10.23 8.05 1.50
N GLU A 54 -11.25 7.32 1.90
CA GLU A 54 -11.20 6.29 2.93
C GLU A 54 -11.27 4.91 2.28
N VAL A 55 -10.41 4.01 2.74
CA VAL A 55 -10.37 2.61 2.32
C VAL A 55 -10.41 1.74 3.56
N PRO A 56 -11.52 1.02 3.81
CA PRO A 56 -11.56 -0.01 4.85
C PRO A 56 -10.60 -1.15 4.50
N LEU A 57 -9.84 -1.64 5.47
CA LEU A 57 -8.87 -2.72 5.32
C LEU A 57 -9.01 -3.69 6.49
N SER A 58 -9.07 -4.99 6.20
CA SER A 58 -8.95 -6.05 7.21
C SER A 58 -7.59 -6.72 7.06
N ILE A 59 -6.69 -6.50 8.02
CA ILE A 59 -5.28 -6.90 7.91
C ILE A 59 -4.99 -8.01 8.91
N THR A 60 -4.35 -9.09 8.44
CA THR A 60 -3.79 -10.14 9.31
C THR A 60 -2.29 -10.24 9.07
N LEU A 61 -1.49 -10.01 10.11
CA LEU A 61 -0.04 -10.21 10.04
C LEU A 61 0.30 -11.69 10.20
N ASN A 62 0.88 -12.28 9.15
CA ASN A 62 1.30 -13.68 9.11
C ASN A 62 2.72 -13.89 9.66
N SER A 63 3.46 -12.80 9.90
CA SER A 63 4.76 -12.87 10.58
C SER A 63 4.64 -12.78 12.10
N SER A 64 5.71 -13.13 12.81
CA SER A 64 5.83 -12.96 14.26
C SER A 64 6.15 -11.53 14.71
N HIS A 65 6.30 -10.58 13.79
CA HIS A 65 6.67 -9.20 14.10
C HIS A 65 5.49 -8.25 13.84
N PRO A 66 5.18 -7.33 14.78
CA PRO A 66 4.10 -6.36 14.60
C PRO A 66 4.46 -5.31 13.55
N PHE A 67 3.43 -4.66 13.00
CA PHE A 67 3.59 -3.31 12.45
C PHE A 67 3.56 -2.30 13.60
N ARG A 68 4.50 -1.36 13.61
CA ARG A 68 4.65 -0.33 14.65
C ARG A 68 4.72 1.06 14.03
N GLY A 69 3.85 1.93 14.52
CA GLY A 69 3.68 3.30 14.05
C GLY A 69 2.97 3.39 12.70
N SER A 70 2.66 4.62 12.30
CA SER A 70 2.09 4.93 10.98
C SER A 70 3.06 4.66 9.84
N TRP A 71 4.36 4.57 10.12
CA TRP A 71 5.41 4.41 9.12
C TRP A 71 5.37 3.04 8.44
N ASP A 72 5.26 1.95 9.22
CA ASP A 72 5.14 0.60 8.67
C ASP A 72 3.87 0.45 7.83
N LEU A 73 2.75 1.01 8.30
CA LEU A 73 1.48 1.02 7.57
C LEU A 73 1.55 1.85 6.28
N SER A 74 2.24 3.00 6.31
CA SER A 74 2.44 3.84 5.11
C SER A 74 3.40 3.20 4.11
N ARG A 75 4.28 2.31 4.55
CA ARG A 75 5.10 1.48 3.65
C ARG A 75 4.27 0.35 3.05
N ALA A 76 3.38 -0.27 3.83
CA ALA A 76 2.49 -1.33 3.37
C ALA A 76 1.45 -0.83 2.37
N PHE A 77 0.88 0.35 2.60
CA PHE A 77 -0.24 0.90 1.82
C PHE A 77 0.10 2.31 1.32
N GLN A 78 0.15 2.47 0.00
CA GLN A 78 0.46 3.75 -0.62
C GLN A 78 -0.61 4.12 -1.63
N LEU A 79 -1.13 5.34 -1.54
CA LEU A 79 -1.99 5.88 -2.57
C LEU A 79 -1.11 6.63 -3.60
N LYS A 80 -1.09 6.13 -4.83
CA LYS A 80 -0.34 6.75 -5.92
C LYS A 80 -0.80 8.19 -6.13
N ASP A 81 0.15 9.09 -6.32
CA ASP A 81 -0.08 10.52 -6.55
C ASP A 81 -0.84 11.23 -5.41
N SER A 82 -0.85 10.65 -4.20
CA SER A 82 -1.35 11.32 -2.99
C SER A 82 -0.36 12.37 -2.51
N ALA A 83 -0.84 13.59 -2.30
CA ALA A 83 -0.05 14.70 -1.76
C ALA A 83 0.16 14.61 -0.23
N GLY A 84 -0.49 13.67 0.46
CA GLY A 84 -0.46 13.57 1.92
C GLY A 84 -0.23 12.16 2.45
N HIS A 85 0.24 12.11 3.69
CA HIS A 85 0.40 10.87 4.44
C HIS A 85 -0.96 10.27 4.83
N PRO A 86 -1.10 8.94 4.78
CA PRO A 86 -2.30 8.29 5.29
C PRO A 86 -2.46 8.50 6.79
N VAL A 87 -3.71 8.56 7.23
CA VAL A 87 -4.11 8.38 8.61
C VAL A 87 -4.83 7.04 8.72
N PHE A 88 -4.40 6.22 9.67
CA PHE A 88 -4.99 4.91 9.93
C PHE A 88 -5.82 4.99 11.20
N THR A 89 -7.11 4.69 11.09
CA THR A 89 -8.05 4.74 12.23
C THR A 89 -8.80 3.43 12.36
N ARG A 90 -9.41 3.21 13.52
CA ARG A 90 -10.46 2.20 13.70
C ARG A 90 -11.77 2.93 13.91
N GLU A 91 -12.83 2.51 13.22
CA GLU A 91 -14.18 2.96 13.56
C GLU A 91 -14.54 2.47 14.95
N THR A 92 -14.91 3.39 15.83
CA THR A 92 -15.49 3.08 17.13
C THR A 92 -16.76 3.90 17.28
N ASP A 93 -17.65 3.49 18.19
CA ASP A 93 -18.95 4.12 18.38
C ASP A 93 -18.89 5.58 18.86
N ILE A 94 -17.72 6.08 19.27
CA ILE A 94 -17.58 7.38 19.95
C ILE A 94 -16.63 8.32 19.19
N PHE A 95 -15.40 7.89 18.88
CA PHE A 95 -14.44 8.69 18.10
C PHE A 95 -13.47 7.78 17.32
N PRO A 96 -13.03 8.17 16.11
CA PRO A 96 -12.01 7.42 15.39
C PRO A 96 -10.70 7.39 16.20
N VAL A 97 -10.20 6.19 16.47
CA VAL A 97 -8.95 5.99 17.22
C VAL A 97 -7.82 5.71 16.23
N THR A 98 -6.74 6.48 16.31
CA THR A 98 -5.55 6.25 15.47
C THR A 98 -4.93 4.88 15.78
N VAL A 99 -4.73 4.08 14.74
CA VAL A 99 -4.08 2.78 14.84
C VAL A 99 -2.59 2.94 14.60
N LEU A 100 -1.80 2.66 15.65
CA LEU A 100 -0.34 2.71 15.61
C LEU A 100 0.29 1.32 15.72
N THR A 101 -0.48 0.26 15.90
CA THR A 101 0.07 -1.09 16.01
C THR A 101 -0.92 -2.09 15.45
N ILE A 102 -0.42 -3.00 14.62
CA ILE A 102 -1.12 -4.22 14.23
C ILE A 102 -0.35 -5.39 14.84
N SER A 103 -1.04 -6.20 15.63
CA SER A 103 -0.46 -7.35 16.30
C SER A 103 -0.38 -8.58 15.37
N PRO A 104 0.68 -9.39 15.47
CA PRO A 104 0.78 -10.69 14.79
C PRO A 104 -0.43 -11.59 15.04
N GLY A 105 -0.89 -12.28 13.99
CA GLY A 105 -1.91 -13.33 14.08
C GLY A 105 -3.33 -12.88 14.42
N VAL A 106 -3.56 -11.57 14.63
CA VAL A 106 -4.88 -11.02 14.94
C VAL A 106 -5.37 -10.21 13.74
N GLN A 107 -6.52 -10.60 13.19
CA GLN A 107 -7.19 -9.79 12.16
C GLN A 107 -7.56 -8.44 12.78
N THR A 108 -7.13 -7.37 12.12
CA THR A 108 -7.32 -6.00 12.56
C THR A 108 -7.99 -5.20 11.46
N ASP A 109 -9.20 -4.74 11.73
CA ASP A 109 -9.95 -3.88 10.82
C ASP A 109 -9.60 -2.41 11.09
N ILE A 110 -9.27 -1.70 10.01
CA ILE A 110 -8.88 -0.28 10.03
C ILE A 110 -9.48 0.45 8.83
N ILE A 111 -9.47 1.78 8.89
CA ILE A 111 -9.68 2.67 7.76
C ILE A 111 -8.36 3.37 7.49
N ALA A 112 -7.85 3.23 6.27
CA ALA A 112 -6.77 4.06 5.76
C ALA A 112 -7.38 5.26 5.03
N SER A 113 -6.99 6.47 5.41
CA SER A 113 -7.53 7.70 4.83
C SER A 113 -6.44 8.61 4.29
N TRP A 114 -6.59 9.09 3.06
CA TRP A 114 -5.69 10.05 2.43
C TRP A 114 -6.46 11.32 2.08
N PRO A 115 -5.81 12.51 2.04
CA PRO A 115 -6.43 13.67 1.41
C PRO A 115 -6.86 13.31 -0.01
N ASP A 116 -8.08 13.67 -0.39
CA ASP A 116 -8.53 13.47 -1.76
C ASP A 116 -7.71 14.37 -2.70
N SER A 117 -7.39 13.84 -3.87
CA SER A 117 -6.60 14.53 -4.89
C SER A 117 -7.30 14.41 -6.25
N PRO A 118 -7.00 15.27 -7.23
CA PRO A 118 -7.49 15.03 -8.59
C PRO A 118 -6.90 13.75 -9.20
N GLY A 119 -7.64 13.10 -10.10
CA GLY A 119 -7.14 11.97 -10.90
C GLY A 119 -7.42 10.58 -10.33
N ALA A 120 -6.98 9.55 -11.08
CA ALA A 120 -7.22 8.14 -10.76
C ALA A 120 -6.59 7.76 -9.41
N LYS A 121 -7.38 7.15 -8.53
CA LYS A 121 -6.96 6.73 -7.19
C LYS A 121 -6.49 5.29 -7.26
N VAL A 122 -5.19 5.06 -7.10
CA VAL A 122 -4.62 3.70 -7.14
C VAL A 122 -3.92 3.41 -5.82
N LEU A 123 -4.48 2.48 -5.06
CA LEU A 123 -3.86 1.95 -3.85
C LEU A 123 -2.86 0.86 -4.23
N GLU A 124 -1.59 1.09 -3.92
CA GLU A 124 -0.53 0.10 -4.00
C GLU A 124 -0.42 -0.61 -2.65
N ILE A 125 -0.48 -1.94 -2.71
CA ILE A 125 -0.27 -2.85 -1.58
C ILE A 125 1.11 -3.46 -1.76
N ASN A 126 1.95 -3.25 -0.76
CA ASN A 126 3.37 -3.58 -0.82
C ASN A 126 3.70 -4.77 0.06
N SER A 127 4.56 -5.67 -0.42
CA SER A 127 5.30 -6.57 0.46
C SER A 127 6.43 -5.83 1.17
N LEU A 128 6.74 -6.25 2.40
CA LEU A 128 7.79 -5.70 3.25
C LEU A 128 8.72 -6.81 3.75
N THR A 129 9.99 -6.48 3.95
CA THR A 129 11.00 -7.39 4.49
C THR A 129 11.46 -6.93 5.86
N TRP A 130 11.49 -7.82 6.84
CA TRP A 130 12.02 -7.53 8.18
C TRP A 130 13.55 -7.54 8.14
N ARG A 131 14.20 -6.39 8.33
CA ARG A 131 15.65 -6.28 8.21
C ARG A 131 16.26 -5.42 9.30
N LYS A 132 17.54 -5.71 9.56
CA LYS A 132 18.41 -4.85 10.36
C LYS A 132 18.86 -3.67 9.51
N SER A 133 18.55 -2.47 9.97
CA SER A 133 19.06 -1.22 9.44
C SER A 133 20.58 -1.16 9.54
N SER A 134 21.25 -0.75 8.46
CA SER A 134 22.71 -0.58 8.44
C SER A 134 23.17 0.71 9.15
N LEU A 135 22.27 1.68 9.32
CA LEU A 135 22.60 3.00 9.90
C LEU A 135 22.70 2.96 11.43
N ASP A 136 21.74 2.30 12.08
CA ASP A 136 21.56 2.33 13.54
C ASP A 136 21.41 0.92 14.15
N GLY A 137 21.42 -0.13 13.32
CA GLY A 137 21.27 -1.51 13.76
C GLY A 137 19.87 -1.89 14.25
N SER A 138 18.89 -1.00 14.12
CA SER A 138 17.50 -1.29 14.51
C SER A 138 16.84 -2.29 13.56
N MET A 139 15.88 -3.07 14.07
CA MET A 139 15.08 -3.96 13.24
C MET A 139 13.79 -3.26 12.81
N GLN A 140 13.51 -3.21 11.51
CA GLN A 140 12.35 -2.53 10.95
C GLN A 140 11.86 -3.21 9.65
N TRP A 141 10.61 -2.94 9.29
CA TRP A 141 10.03 -3.35 8.01
C TRP A 141 10.51 -2.44 6.89
N LEU A 142 11.22 -3.00 5.91
CA LEU A 142 11.89 -2.27 4.83
C LEU A 142 11.54 -2.87 3.47
N ASP A 143 12.15 -2.32 2.42
CA ASP A 143 12.13 -2.87 1.05
C ASP A 143 10.71 -3.00 0.48
N ALA A 144 9.90 -1.94 0.63
CA ALA A 144 8.55 -1.88 0.11
C ALA A 144 8.52 -2.15 -1.39
N THR A 145 7.89 -3.26 -1.77
CA THR A 145 7.79 -3.72 -3.15
C THR A 145 6.31 -3.92 -3.50
N PRO A 146 5.77 -3.20 -4.51
CA PRO A 146 4.38 -3.35 -4.92
C PRO A 146 4.06 -4.76 -5.39
N VAL A 147 3.07 -5.40 -4.76
CA VAL A 147 2.57 -6.73 -5.14
C VAL A 147 1.14 -6.70 -5.68
N ALA A 148 0.35 -5.70 -5.28
CA ALA A 148 -0.96 -5.46 -5.87
C ALA A 148 -1.24 -3.97 -6.08
N LYS A 149 -2.02 -3.68 -7.13
CA LYS A 149 -2.56 -2.35 -7.41
C LYS A 149 -4.07 -2.43 -7.45
N VAL A 150 -4.72 -1.63 -6.62
CA VAL A 150 -6.17 -1.55 -6.51
C VAL A 150 -6.61 -0.20 -7.04
N GLN A 151 -7.32 -0.20 -8.15
CA GLN A 151 -8.04 1.00 -8.59
C GLN A 151 -9.16 1.27 -7.58
N LEU A 152 -9.23 2.47 -7.02
CA LEU A 152 -10.29 2.92 -6.12
C LEU A 152 -11.36 3.70 -6.89
N ARG A 153 -12.55 3.79 -6.31
CA ARG A 153 -13.73 4.52 -6.81
C ARG A 153 -14.12 5.66 -5.90
#